data_AF-A0A4P1RY20-F1
#
_entry.id   AF-A0A4P1RY20-F1
#
_cell.length_a   1.000
_cell.length_b   1.000
_cell.length_c   1.000
_cell.angle_alpha   90.00
_cell.angle_beta   90.00
_cell.angle_gamma   90.00
#
_symmetry.space_group_name_H-M   'P 1'
#
loop_
_entity.id
_entity.type
_entity.pdbx_description
1 polymer ?
#
loop_
_entity_poly.entity_id
_entity_poly.type
_entity_poly.pdbx_seq_one_letter_code
_entity_poly.pdbx_strand_id
1 'polypeptide(L)'
;MEKFNVIREIKELKNQLSYSKNIGFFFGAGTSTALGIPNISNLTDIIEKALEGDLLKNFQNIKKDLGTLLDRNVNIEDILNQTRRIREITSEREEKNYLEINGKSAKELDVKICKMIYEIISEKEKVANLQNTMKFLAWLNMQNRDFSKEIYTSNYDMIIEKSLEKNSNVITFN
;
A
#
# COMPACT_ATOMS: atom_id res chain seq x y z
N MET A 1 -10.18 19.49 26.95
CA MET A 1 -10.46 18.58 25.83
C MET A 1 -11.87 18.04 25.99
N GLU A 2 -12.79 18.38 25.10
CA GLU A 2 -14.09 17.69 25.04
C GLU A 2 -13.86 16.21 24.73
N LYS A 3 -14.63 15.34 25.38
CA LYS A 3 -14.55 13.90 25.19
C LYS A 3 -15.18 13.55 23.83
N PHE A 4 -14.38 13.02 22.91
CA PHE A 4 -14.83 12.63 21.57
C PHE A 4 -15.99 11.63 21.66
N ASN A 5 -17.16 11.98 21.13
CA ASN A 5 -18.36 11.14 21.18
C ASN A 5 -18.60 10.47 19.82
N VAL A 6 -18.02 9.28 19.65
CA VAL A 6 -18.11 8.49 18.41
C VAL A 6 -19.55 8.33 17.90
N ILE A 7 -20.52 8.13 18.80
CA ILE A 7 -21.92 7.92 18.43
C ILE A 7 -22.51 9.17 17.79
N ARG A 8 -22.18 10.35 18.34
CA ARG A 8 -22.61 11.64 17.78
C ARG A 8 -22.03 11.83 16.39
N GLU A 9 -20.72 11.66 16.23
CA GLU A 9 -20.03 11.85 14.95
C GLU A 9 -20.57 10.92 13.85
N ILE A 10 -20.83 9.64 14.18
CA ILE A 10 -21.41 8.69 13.23
C ILE A 10 -22.84 9.08 12.83
N LYS A 11 -23.65 9.60 13.77
CA LYS A 11 -25.00 10.08 13.46
C LYS A 11 -24.97 11.30 12.55
N GLU A 12 -24.06 12.22 12.80
CA GLU A 12 -23.86 13.40 11.95
C GLU A 12 -23.41 13.01 10.54
N LEU A 13 -22.44 12.10 10.41
CA LEU A 13 -22.01 11.56 9.13
C LEU A 13 -23.16 10.88 8.38
N LYS A 14 -23.96 10.05 9.06
CA LYS A 14 -25.14 9.40 8.45
C LYS A 14 -26.14 10.44 7.93
N ASN A 15 -26.40 11.50 8.70
CA ASN A 15 -27.29 12.58 8.28
C ASN A 15 -26.75 13.28 7.02
N GLN A 16 -25.46 13.64 7.01
CA GLN A 16 -24.84 14.24 5.83
C GLN A 16 -24.94 13.34 4.60
N LEU A 17 -24.63 12.04 4.73
CA LEU A 17 -24.73 11.09 3.63
C LEU A 17 -26.18 10.93 3.09
N SER A 18 -27.18 11.19 3.93
CA SER A 18 -28.60 11.08 3.55
C SER A 18 -29.09 12.27 2.69
N TYR A 19 -28.52 13.46 2.87
CA TYR A 19 -28.96 14.69 2.18
C TYR A 19 -28.00 15.20 1.11
N SER A 20 -26.71 14.84 1.18
CA SER A 20 -25.70 15.38 0.28
C SER A 20 -25.89 14.89 -1.15
N LYS A 21 -26.06 15.84 -2.08
CA LYS A 21 -26.31 15.58 -3.49
C LYS A 21 -25.07 15.18 -4.28
N ASN A 22 -23.85 15.56 -3.94
CA ASN A 22 -22.65 15.09 -4.64
C ASN A 22 -21.63 14.67 -3.60
N ILE A 23 -21.25 13.39 -3.57
CA ILE A 23 -20.33 12.83 -2.58
C ILE A 23 -19.29 12.01 -3.32
N GLY A 24 -18.02 12.37 -3.12
CA GLY A 24 -16.87 11.55 -3.50
C GLY A 24 -16.27 10.89 -2.28
N PHE A 25 -15.83 9.64 -2.44
CA PHE A 25 -15.09 8.92 -1.41
C PHE A 25 -13.62 8.84 -1.81
N PHE A 26 -12.73 9.27 -0.91
CA PHE A 26 -11.28 9.14 -1.09
C PHE A 26 -10.75 8.09 -0.11
N PHE A 27 -10.22 6.99 -0.64
CA PHE A 27 -9.64 5.90 0.13
C PHE A 27 -8.11 5.96 0.04
N GLY A 28 -7.45 6.06 1.19
CA GLY A 28 -6.00 5.95 1.30
C GLY A 28 -5.56 4.55 1.73
N ALA A 29 -4.26 4.29 1.75
CA ALA A 29 -3.68 2.99 2.13
C ALA A 29 -4.17 2.40 3.47
N GLY A 30 -4.68 3.25 4.39
CA GLY A 30 -5.25 2.81 5.65
C GLY A 30 -6.47 1.88 5.51
N THR A 31 -7.26 1.99 4.44
CA THR A 31 -8.37 1.06 4.18
C THR A 31 -7.88 -0.33 3.86
N SER A 32 -6.81 -0.44 3.07
CA SER A 32 -6.15 -1.70 2.79
C SER A 32 -5.47 -2.28 4.04
N THR A 33 -4.87 -1.43 4.87
CA THR A 33 -4.27 -1.86 6.16
C THR A 33 -5.31 -2.39 7.15
N ALA A 34 -6.50 -1.79 7.21
CA ALA A 34 -7.60 -2.30 8.04
C ALA A 34 -8.06 -3.71 7.63
N LEU A 35 -7.73 -4.14 6.40
CA LEU A 35 -8.02 -5.46 5.86
C LEU A 35 -6.83 -6.43 5.95
N GLY A 36 -5.76 -6.03 6.64
CA GLY A 36 -4.59 -6.87 6.90
C GLY A 36 -3.50 -6.79 5.83
N ILE A 37 -3.62 -5.87 4.85
CA ILE A 37 -2.54 -5.60 3.89
C ILE A 37 -1.47 -4.76 4.61
N PRO A 38 -0.19 -5.18 4.60
CA PRO A 38 0.86 -4.48 5.35
C PRO A 38 1.07 -3.07 4.82
N ASN A 39 1.30 -2.13 5.74
CA ASN A 39 1.77 -0.80 5.36
C ASN A 39 3.28 -0.80 5.07
N ILE A 40 3.80 0.35 4.64
CA ILE A 40 5.23 0.53 4.31
C ILE A 40 6.16 0.18 5.46
N SER A 41 5.82 0.53 6.71
CA SER A 41 6.63 0.17 7.88
C SER A 41 6.66 -1.35 8.09
N ASN A 42 5.50 -2.00 8.02
CA ASN A 42 5.40 -3.45 8.15
C ASN A 42 6.16 -4.18 7.04
N LEU A 43 6.05 -3.72 5.80
CA LEU A 43 6.80 -4.27 4.67
C LEU A 43 8.31 -4.16 4.90
N THR A 44 8.78 -3.02 5.41
CA THR A 44 10.19 -2.81 5.73
C THR A 44 10.69 -3.86 6.71
N ASP A 45 9.97 -4.07 7.82
CA ASP A 45 10.35 -5.04 8.85
C ASP A 45 10.28 -6.49 8.37
N ILE A 46 9.25 -6.84 7.59
CA ILE A 46 9.07 -8.20 7.06
C ILE A 46 10.19 -8.53 6.08
N ILE A 47 10.53 -7.61 5.17
CA ILE A 47 11.55 -7.82 4.15
C ILE A 47 12.93 -7.91 4.77
N GLU A 48 13.26 -7.01 5.70
CA GLU A 48 14.55 -7.04 6.40
C GLU A 48 14.77 -8.36 7.13
N LYS A 49 13.74 -8.92 7.77
CA LYS A 49 13.82 -10.22 8.45
C LYS A 49 13.92 -11.42 7.50
N ALA A 50 13.45 -11.28 6.27
CA ALA A 50 13.39 -12.37 5.29
C ALA A 50 14.57 -12.35 4.31
N LEU A 51 15.38 -11.28 4.30
CA LEU A 51 16.64 -11.22 3.57
C LEU A 51 17.74 -11.95 4.33
N GLU A 52 18.63 -12.61 3.60
CA GLU A 52 19.74 -13.40 4.16
C GLU A 52 21.05 -13.11 3.40
N GLY A 53 22.18 -13.45 4.02
CA GLY A 53 23.50 -13.38 3.40
C GLY A 53 23.90 -11.97 2.93
N ASP A 54 24.50 -11.90 1.75
CA ASP A 54 25.00 -10.65 1.16
C ASP A 54 23.89 -9.63 0.87
N LEU A 55 22.67 -10.10 0.58
CA LEU A 55 21.53 -9.22 0.34
C LEU A 55 21.09 -8.49 1.61
N LEU A 56 21.08 -9.19 2.75
CA LEU A 56 20.80 -8.58 4.06
C LEU A 56 21.88 -7.56 4.42
N LYS A 57 23.15 -7.89 4.18
CA LYS A 57 24.28 -6.97 4.42
C LYS A 57 24.13 -5.69 3.59
N ASN A 58 23.84 -5.82 2.30
CA ASN A 58 23.64 -4.67 1.41
C ASN A 58 22.44 -3.82 1.84
N PHE A 59 21.34 -4.46 2.22
CA PHE A 59 20.15 -3.78 2.76
C PHE A 59 20.48 -2.97 4.02
N GLN A 60 21.18 -3.57 4.98
CA GLN A 60 21.56 -2.92 6.23
C GLN A 60 22.55 -1.77 6.01
N ASN A 61 23.50 -1.93 5.08
CA ASN A 61 24.42 -0.86 4.70
C ASN A 61 23.67 0.37 4.16
N ILE A 62 22.73 0.14 3.23
CA ILE A 62 21.88 1.22 2.69
C ILE A 62 21.01 1.85 3.78
N LYS A 63 20.39 1.03 4.63
CA LYS A 63 19.54 1.51 5.73
C LYS A 63 20.33 2.37 6.72
N LYS A 64 21.57 1.98 7.04
CA LYS A 64 22.46 2.72 7.93
C LYS A 64 22.88 4.05 7.30
N ASP A 65 23.27 4.05 6.03
CA ASP A 65 23.64 5.26 5.27
C ASP A 65 22.49 6.29 5.27
N LEU A 66 21.29 5.84 4.88
CA LEU A 66 20.09 6.69 4.85
C LEU A 66 19.68 7.17 6.25
N GLY A 67 19.90 6.37 7.29
CA GLY A 67 19.64 6.75 8.67
C GLY A 67 20.51 7.90 9.18
N THR A 68 21.65 8.19 8.53
CA THR A 68 22.46 9.37 8.82
C THR A 68 21.98 10.64 8.11
N LEU A 69 21.15 10.49 7.08
CA LEU A 69 20.69 11.58 6.20
C LEU A 69 19.26 12.02 6.47
N LEU A 70 18.43 11.15 7.04
CA LEU A 70 17.00 11.37 7.23
C LEU A 70 16.65 11.56 8.71
N ASP A 71 15.85 12.58 9.02
CA ASP A 71 15.29 12.83 10.37
C ASP A 71 14.08 11.92 10.70
N ARG A 72 13.92 10.80 9.98
CA ARG A 72 12.83 9.83 10.18
C ARG A 72 13.32 8.41 9.98
N ASN A 73 12.53 7.44 10.42
CA ASN A 73 12.78 6.04 10.15
C ASN A 73 12.86 5.79 8.63
N VAL A 74 13.93 5.11 8.23
CA VAL A 74 14.15 4.64 6.85
C VAL A 74 13.14 3.56 6.53
N ASN A 75 12.46 3.70 5.40
CA ASN A 75 11.47 2.73 4.94
C ASN A 75 11.93 2.02 3.66
N ILE A 76 11.17 1.01 3.25
CA ILE A 76 11.49 0.20 2.07
C ILE A 76 11.57 1.00 0.77
N GLU A 77 10.81 2.08 0.62
CA GLU A 77 10.86 2.95 -0.57
C GLU A 77 12.19 3.72 -0.61
N ASP A 78 12.66 4.23 0.53
CA ASP A 78 13.95 4.90 0.61
C ASP A 78 15.09 3.95 0.20
N ILE A 79 15.02 2.70 0.69
CA ILE A 79 16.02 1.67 0.40
C ILE A 79 15.98 1.30 -1.08
N LEU A 80 14.80 1.10 -1.67
CA LEU A 80 14.66 0.84 -3.10
C LEU A 80 15.17 2.01 -3.95
N ASN A 81 14.84 3.25 -3.58
CA ASN A 81 15.31 4.44 -4.27
C ASN A 81 16.84 4.55 -4.22
N GLN A 82 17.45 4.30 -3.06
CA GLN A 82 18.90 4.32 -2.94
C GLN A 82 19.55 3.18 -3.71
N THR A 83 18.96 1.98 -3.67
CA THR A 83 19.43 0.82 -4.44
C THR A 83 19.42 1.10 -5.95
N ARG A 84 18.36 1.76 -6.45
CA ARG A 84 18.25 2.18 -7.86
C ARG A 84 19.28 3.24 -8.23
N ARG A 85 19.54 4.21 -7.35
CA ARG A 85 20.64 5.17 -7.54
C ARG A 85 22.00 4.48 -7.62
N ILE A 86 22.27 3.48 -6.77
CA ILE A 86 23.49 2.67 -6.84
C ILE A 86 23.61 1.98 -8.20
N ARG A 87 22.53 1.38 -8.70
CA ARG A 87 22.49 0.75 -10.03
C ARG A 87 22.81 1.74 -11.15
N GLU A 88 22.25 2.95 -11.08
CA GLU A 88 22.51 4.01 -12.06
C GLU A 88 23.98 4.44 -12.06
N ILE A 89 24.54 4.73 -10.88
CA ILE A 89 25.93 5.17 -10.70
C ILE A 89 26.92 4.10 -11.18
N THR A 90 26.65 2.84 -10.85
CA THR A 90 27.49 1.70 -11.24
C THR A 90 27.22 1.21 -12.67
N SER A 91 26.18 1.72 -13.33
CA SER A 91 25.69 1.23 -14.62
C SER A 91 25.43 -0.28 -14.63
N GLU A 92 24.98 -0.83 -13.49
CA GLU A 92 24.77 -2.26 -13.25
C GLU A 92 26.01 -3.16 -13.42
N ARG A 93 27.22 -2.58 -13.41
CA ARG A 93 28.48 -3.31 -13.61
C ARG A 93 29.03 -3.87 -12.30
N GLU A 94 29.65 -5.05 -12.37
CA GLU A 94 30.23 -5.74 -11.21
C GLU A 94 31.54 -5.09 -10.75
N GLU A 95 32.29 -4.45 -11.67
CA GLU A 95 33.58 -3.82 -11.38
C GLU A 95 33.44 -2.46 -10.69
N LYS A 96 32.24 -1.86 -10.73
CA LYS A 96 31.94 -0.57 -10.10
C LYS A 96 31.15 -0.78 -8.83
N ASN A 97 31.56 -0.08 -7.78
CA ASN A 97 30.87 -0.08 -6.49
C ASN A 97 30.55 1.33 -6.01
N TYR A 98 29.54 1.42 -5.16
CA TYR A 98 29.17 2.61 -4.39
C TYR A 98 28.65 2.13 -3.03
N LEU A 99 29.11 2.72 -1.93
CA LEU A 99 28.82 2.25 -0.56
C LEU A 99 29.16 0.76 -0.35
N GLU A 100 30.26 0.30 -0.95
CA GLU A 100 30.69 -1.11 -0.94
C GLU A 100 29.71 -2.10 -1.63
N ILE A 101 28.72 -1.59 -2.35
CA ILE A 101 27.74 -2.39 -3.10
C ILE A 101 28.05 -2.26 -4.59
N ASN A 102 28.30 -3.39 -5.26
CA ASN A 102 28.51 -3.41 -6.70
C ASN A 102 27.18 -3.36 -7.48
N GLY A 103 27.23 -3.01 -8.76
CA GLY A 103 26.03 -2.82 -9.57
C GLY A 103 25.17 -4.08 -9.75
N LYS A 104 25.80 -5.25 -9.80
CA LYS A 104 25.12 -6.55 -9.91
C LYS A 104 24.38 -6.91 -8.63
N SER A 105 25.03 -6.79 -7.48
CA SER A 105 24.42 -7.02 -6.17
C SER A 105 23.29 -6.02 -5.88
N ALA A 106 23.43 -4.76 -6.30
CA ALA A 106 22.35 -3.77 -6.20
C ALA A 106 21.13 -4.15 -7.06
N LYS A 107 21.36 -4.67 -8.28
CA LYS A 107 20.29 -5.18 -9.15
C LYS A 107 19.60 -6.39 -8.55
N GLU A 108 20.36 -7.36 -8.03
CA GLU A 108 19.83 -8.55 -7.36
C GLU A 108 19.00 -8.17 -6.13
N LEU A 109 19.46 -7.19 -5.34
CA LEU A 109 18.72 -6.68 -4.19
C LEU A 109 17.39 -6.02 -4.60
N ASP A 110 17.38 -5.12 -5.60
CA ASP A 110 16.16 -4.46 -6.08
C ASP A 110 15.12 -5.47 -6.57
N VAL A 111 15.54 -6.44 -7.38
CA VAL A 111 14.65 -7.50 -7.91
C VAL A 111 14.12 -8.37 -6.77
N LYS A 112 14.97 -8.78 -5.83
CA LYS A 112 14.57 -9.61 -4.71
C LYS A 112 13.56 -8.91 -3.82
N ILE A 113 13.80 -7.64 -3.46
CA ILE A 113 12.87 -6.84 -2.67
C ILE A 113 11.53 -6.69 -3.40
N CYS A 114 11.53 -6.32 -4.69
CA CYS A 114 10.29 -6.14 -5.46
C CYS A 114 9.47 -7.44 -5.53
N LYS A 115 10.15 -8.59 -5.71
CA LYS A 115 9.49 -9.90 -5.73
C LYS A 115 8.87 -10.23 -4.37
N MET A 116 9.59 -9.99 -3.28
CA MET A 116 9.08 -10.25 -1.93
C MET A 116 7.88 -9.35 -1.58
N ILE A 117 7.93 -8.06 -1.94
CA ILE A 117 6.80 -7.14 -1.80
C ILE A 117 5.56 -7.71 -2.50
N TYR A 118 5.72 -8.11 -3.76
CA TYR A 118 4.62 -8.67 -4.55
C TYR A 118 4.04 -9.94 -3.92
N GLU A 119 4.90 -10.89 -3.50
CA GLU A 119 4.47 -12.14 -2.85
C GLU A 119 3.69 -11.87 -1.57
N ILE A 120 4.20 -11.01 -0.69
CA ILE A 120 3.56 -10.64 0.58
C ILE A 120 2.18 -10.00 0.33
N ILE A 121 2.09 -9.02 -0.58
CA ILE A 121 0.83 -8.32 -0.87
C ILE A 121 -0.18 -9.31 -1.47
N SER A 122 0.23 -10.09 -2.47
CA SER A 122 -0.62 -11.09 -3.14
C SER A 122 -1.20 -12.13 -2.18
N GLU A 123 -0.40 -12.63 -1.23
CA GLU A 123 -0.88 -13.56 -0.20
C GLU A 123 -1.90 -12.92 0.74
N LYS A 124 -1.62 -11.71 1.23
CA LYS A 124 -2.53 -11.00 2.15
C LYS A 124 -3.83 -10.61 1.49
N GLU A 125 -3.78 -10.24 0.21
CA GLU A 125 -4.97 -9.95 -0.58
C GLU A 125 -5.90 -11.15 -0.76
N LYS A 126 -5.36 -12.36 -0.96
CA LYS A 126 -6.18 -13.58 -1.14
C LYS A 126 -7.06 -13.87 0.07
N VAL A 127 -6.58 -13.54 1.27
CA VAL A 127 -7.27 -13.79 2.54
C VAL A 127 -8.03 -12.58 3.07
N ALA A 128 -7.93 -11.41 2.40
CA ALA A 128 -8.58 -10.18 2.85
C ALA A 128 -10.11 -10.31 2.82
N ASN A 129 -10.77 -9.95 3.92
CA ASN A 129 -12.22 -9.99 4.02
C ASN A 129 -12.87 -8.76 3.36
N LEU A 130 -13.37 -8.94 2.14
CA LEU A 130 -14.00 -7.87 1.37
C LEU A 130 -15.42 -7.51 1.81
N GLN A 131 -16.01 -8.18 2.82
CA GLN A 131 -17.43 -8.02 3.15
C GLN A 131 -17.84 -6.57 3.45
N ASN A 132 -17.02 -5.82 4.20
CA ASN A 132 -17.34 -4.43 4.54
C ASN A 132 -17.27 -3.52 3.31
N THR A 133 -16.25 -3.69 2.48
CA THR A 133 -16.11 -2.96 1.21
C THR A 133 -17.25 -3.30 0.26
N MET A 134 -17.65 -4.57 0.19
CA MET A 134 -18.79 -5.00 -0.61
C MET A 134 -20.10 -4.37 -0.12
N LYS A 135 -20.36 -4.34 1.20
CA LYS A 135 -21.54 -3.66 1.78
C LYS A 135 -21.55 -2.17 1.46
N PHE A 136 -20.39 -1.51 1.56
CA PHE A 136 -20.24 -0.10 1.19
C PHE A 136 -20.60 0.12 -0.28
N LEU A 137 -20.03 -0.67 -1.19
CA LEU A 137 -20.31 -0.55 -2.63
C LEU A 137 -21.77 -0.88 -2.97
N ALA A 138 -22.37 -1.88 -2.32
CA ALA A 138 -23.78 -2.20 -2.48
C ALA A 138 -24.67 -1.03 -2.01
N TRP A 139 -24.39 -0.47 -0.84
CA TRP A 139 -25.10 0.72 -0.34
C TRP A 139 -24.95 1.91 -1.29
N LEU A 140 -23.73 2.19 -1.75
CA LEU A 140 -23.44 3.25 -2.71
C LEU A 140 -24.20 3.00 -4.01
N ASN A 141 -24.31 1.75 -4.45
CA ASN A 141 -25.02 1.37 -5.65
C ASN A 141 -26.53 1.56 -5.55
N MET A 142 -27.12 1.24 -4.39
CA MET A 142 -28.54 1.45 -4.10
C MET A 142 -28.95 2.91 -4.01
N GLN A 143 -28.00 3.85 -3.92
CA GLN A 143 -28.34 5.26 -3.96
C GLN A 143 -28.83 5.63 -5.37
N ASN A 144 -30.14 5.81 -5.52
CA ASN A 144 -30.76 6.23 -6.77
C ASN A 144 -30.45 7.73 -6.99
N ARG A 145 -29.39 8.00 -7.76
CA ARG A 145 -28.77 9.32 -7.88
C ARG A 145 -28.52 9.60 -9.37
N ASP A 146 -28.97 10.77 -9.84
CA ASP A 146 -28.84 11.21 -11.25
C ASP A 146 -27.42 11.72 -11.61
N PHE A 147 -26.41 11.36 -10.83
CA PHE A 147 -25.04 11.85 -10.97
C PHE A 147 -24.02 10.73 -10.72
N SER A 148 -22.83 10.92 -11.26
CA SER A 148 -21.74 9.96 -11.17
C SER A 148 -21.34 9.68 -9.72
N LYS A 149 -21.13 8.40 -9.40
CA LYS A 149 -20.55 7.95 -8.13
C LYS A 149 -19.04 8.10 -8.24
N GLU A 150 -18.44 8.90 -7.36
CA GLU A 150 -17.01 9.19 -7.40
C GLU A 150 -16.28 8.42 -6.29
N ILE A 151 -15.34 7.57 -6.71
CA ILE A 151 -14.41 6.88 -5.82
C ILE A 151 -13.00 7.19 -6.28
N TYR A 152 -12.20 7.69 -5.36
CA TYR A 152 -10.81 8.04 -5.55
C TYR A 152 -9.96 7.20 -4.61
N THR A 153 -8.79 6.78 -5.09
CA THR A 153 -7.86 5.98 -4.31
C THR A 153 -6.46 6.59 -4.45
N SER A 154 -5.68 6.62 -3.37
CA SER A 154 -4.32 7.17 -3.44
C SER A 154 -3.36 6.29 -4.28
N ASN A 155 -3.70 5.01 -4.43
CA ASN A 155 -3.03 3.98 -5.23
C ASN A 155 -4.10 3.19 -6.02
N TYR A 156 -3.74 2.38 -7.02
CA TYR A 156 -4.67 1.39 -7.60
C TYR A 156 -5.07 0.39 -6.50
N ASP A 157 -6.19 0.64 -5.82
CA ASP A 157 -6.63 -0.15 -4.67
C ASP A 157 -7.38 -1.39 -5.15
N MET A 158 -6.63 -2.48 -5.33
CA MET A 158 -7.16 -3.77 -5.76
C MET A 158 -8.32 -4.27 -4.88
N ILE A 159 -8.44 -3.82 -3.62
CA ILE A 159 -9.56 -4.19 -2.76
C ILE A 159 -10.88 -3.61 -3.29
N ILE A 160 -10.87 -2.33 -3.68
CA ILE A 160 -12.04 -1.66 -4.25
C ILE A 160 -12.40 -2.33 -5.58
N GLU A 161 -11.41 -2.55 -6.45
CA GLU A 161 -11.59 -3.22 -7.74
C GLU A 161 -12.19 -4.63 -7.58
N LYS A 162 -11.57 -5.50 -6.78
CA LYS A 162 -12.08 -6.86 -6.49
C LYS A 162 -13.48 -6.83 -5.87
N SER A 163 -13.78 -5.83 -5.05
CA SER A 163 -15.10 -5.69 -4.44
C SER A 163 -16.16 -5.22 -5.44
N LEU A 164 -15.78 -4.38 -6.41
CA LEU A 164 -16.64 -3.96 -7.54
C LEU A 164 -16.92 -5.12 -8.49
N GLU A 165 -15.90 -5.91 -8.85
CA GLU A 165 -16.04 -7.12 -9.69
C GLU A 165 -16.98 -8.14 -9.05
N LYS A 166 -16.80 -8.41 -7.75
CA LYS A 166 -17.68 -9.32 -7.00
C LYS A 166 -19.11 -8.80 -6.89
N ASN A 167 -19.31 -7.49 -6.71
CA ASN A 167 -20.66 -6.91 -6.71
C ASN A 167 -21.31 -6.96 -8.10
N SER A 168 -20.55 -6.74 -9.16
CA SER A 168 -21.06 -6.79 -10.54
C SER A 168 -21.55 -8.19 -10.91
N ASN A 169 -20.85 -9.24 -10.45
CA ASN A 169 -21.26 -10.65 -10.65
C ASN A 169 -22.46 -11.09 -9.79
N VAL A 170 -22.87 -10.29 -8.80
CA VAL A 170 -24.08 -10.55 -8.00
C VAL A 170 -25.31 -9.85 -8.60
N ILE A 171 -25.11 -8.91 -9.55
CA ILE A 171 -26.17 -8.25 -10.31
C ILE A 171 -26.28 -8.92 -11.69
N THR A 172 -26.47 -10.24 -11.74
CA THR A 172 -27.18 -10.84 -12.87
C THR A 172 -28.64 -10.49 -12.69
N PHE A 173 -29.14 -9.61 -13.57
CA PHE A 173 -30.58 -9.39 -13.73
C PHE A 173 -31.22 -10.74 -14.11
N ASN A 174 -32.07 -11.25 -13.21
CA ASN A 174 -33.17 -12.13 -13.59
C ASN A 174 -34.37 -11.25 -13.94
#